data_AF-Q160V8-F1
#
_entry.id   AF-Q160V8-F1
#
_cell.length_a   1.000
_cell.length_b   1.000
_cell.length_c   1.000
_cell.angle_alpha   90.00
_cell.angle_beta   90.00
_cell.angle_gamma   90.00
#
_symmetry.space_group_name_H-M   'P 1'
#
loop_
_entity.id
_entity.type
_entity.pdbx_description
1 polymer ?
#
loop_
_entity_poly.entity_id
_entity_poly.type
_entity_poly.pdbx_seq_one_letter_code
_entity_poly.pdbx_strand_id
1 'polypeptide(L)'
;MRKMLLTDLSEAPDGDQIWTILERFYQRAGLEVPPRNDLVGRLLHACRGRFGLIIETVIDAIEVALDTGATSLTSEHFVEVFGAQTACDLSQNVFLTNRWSHVDMERLAFG
;
A
#
# COMPACT_ATOMS: atom_id res chain seq x y z
N MET A 1 1.28 5.60 -32.76
CA MET A 1 0.82 5.53 -31.35
C MET A 1 1.85 4.73 -30.56
N ARG A 2 2.65 5.36 -29.69
CA ARG A 2 3.66 4.66 -28.89
C ARG A 2 2.93 4.00 -27.73
N LYS A 3 2.88 2.66 -27.70
CA LYS A 3 2.30 1.92 -26.58
C LYS A 3 3.23 2.16 -25.38
N MET A 4 2.80 2.99 -24.43
CA MET A 4 3.46 3.11 -23.14
C MET A 4 3.20 1.80 -22.40
N LEU A 5 4.22 0.95 -22.30
CA LEU A 5 4.20 -0.13 -21.32
C LEU A 5 4.56 0.51 -19.98
N LEU A 6 3.59 0.54 -19.07
CA LEU A 6 3.88 0.73 -17.66
C LEU A 6 4.51 -0.58 -17.19
N THR A 7 5.82 -0.55 -16.93
CA THR A 7 6.49 -1.63 -16.23
C THR A 7 6.09 -1.61 -14.77
N ASP A 8 6.21 -2.76 -14.10
CA ASP A 8 6.01 -2.82 -12.67
C ASP A 8 7.01 -1.90 -11.97
N LEU A 9 6.52 -1.18 -10.97
CA LEU A 9 7.31 -0.26 -10.18
C LEU A 9 8.18 -1.04 -9.19
N SER A 10 9.32 -0.46 -8.85
CA SER A 10 10.23 -0.99 -7.84
C SER A 10 10.80 0.11 -6.97
N GLU A 11 11.29 -0.26 -5.78
CA GLU A 11 11.63 0.74 -4.76
C GLU A 11 12.81 1.63 -5.17
N ALA A 12 13.84 1.04 -5.81
CA ALA A 12 15.06 1.74 -6.18
C ALA A 12 14.83 2.91 -7.17
N PRO A 13 14.08 2.76 -8.28
CA PRO A 13 13.79 3.86 -9.19
C PRO A 13 12.55 4.69 -8.81
N ASP A 14 11.52 4.08 -8.19
CA ASP A 14 10.18 4.71 -8.11
C ASP A 14 9.79 5.13 -6.69
N GLY A 15 10.54 4.72 -5.67
CA GLY A 15 10.12 4.85 -4.27
C GLY A 15 9.84 6.29 -3.83
N ASP A 16 10.67 7.25 -4.26
CA ASP A 16 10.49 8.67 -3.89
C ASP A 16 9.27 9.29 -4.57
N GLN A 17 9.00 8.90 -5.82
CA GLN A 17 7.84 9.37 -6.56
C GLN A 17 6.55 8.78 -5.97
N ILE A 18 6.56 7.51 -5.60
CA ILE A 18 5.45 6.86 -4.89
C ILE A 18 5.20 7.57 -3.56
N TRP A 19 6.24 7.82 -2.76
CA TRP A 19 6.11 8.55 -1.50
C TRP A 19 5.48 9.93 -1.69
N THR A 20 5.95 10.69 -2.68
CA THR A 20 5.38 12.01 -3.02
C THR A 20 3.89 11.94 -3.37
N ILE A 21 3.47 10.86 -4.03
CA ILE A 21 2.05 10.63 -4.36
C ILE A 21 1.24 10.35 -3.08
N LEU A 22 1.75 9.50 -2.18
CA LEU A 22 1.11 9.21 -0.89
C LEU A 22 0.94 10.48 -0.05
N GLU A 23 1.98 11.31 0.06
CA GLU A 23 1.92 12.61 0.76
C GLU A 23 0.77 13.50 0.25
N ARG A 24 0.55 13.51 -1.08
CA ARG A 24 -0.55 14.28 -1.67
C ARG A 24 -1.91 13.68 -1.32
N PHE A 25 -2.04 12.36 -1.27
CA PHE A 25 -3.28 11.72 -0.83
C PHE A 25 -3.58 12.02 0.64
N TYR A 26 -2.58 11.93 1.53
CA TYR A 26 -2.73 12.32 2.94
C TYR A 26 -3.22 13.76 3.10
N GLN A 27 -2.53 14.70 2.45
CA GLN A 27 -2.89 16.12 2.48
C GLN A 27 -4.30 16.37 1.93
N ARG A 28 -4.68 15.68 0.85
CA ARG A 28 -6.01 15.78 0.24
C ARG A 28 -7.11 15.26 1.15
N ALA A 29 -6.83 14.21 1.92
CA ALA A 29 -7.74 13.61 2.89
C ALA A 29 -7.79 14.37 4.23
N GLY A 30 -6.91 15.36 4.43
CA GLY A 30 -6.78 16.06 5.71
C GLY A 30 -6.13 15.21 6.81
N LEU A 31 -5.39 14.17 6.43
CA LEU A 31 -4.67 13.29 7.34
C LEU A 31 -3.22 13.77 7.54
N GLU A 32 -2.70 13.56 8.74
CA GLU A 32 -1.27 13.75 9.03
C GLU A 32 -0.42 12.78 8.19
N VAL A 33 0.67 13.29 7.64
CA VAL A 33 1.65 12.48 6.90
C VAL A 33 2.50 11.70 7.92
N PRO A 34 2.42 10.36 7.95
CA PRO A 34 3.25 9.57 8.86
C PRO A 34 4.71 9.54 8.38
N PRO A 35 5.66 9.08 9.22
CA PRO A 35 7.00 8.76 8.74
C PRO A 35 6.97 7.73 7.61
N ARG A 36 7.82 7.90 6.59
CA ARG A 36 7.88 7.02 5.41
C ARG A 36 8.06 5.54 5.76
N ASN A 37 8.99 5.24 6.68
CA ASN A 37 9.35 3.89 7.11
C ASN A 37 9.46 2.91 5.93
N ASP A 38 9.07 1.65 6.12
CA ASP A 38 9.05 0.60 5.09
C ASP A 38 7.73 0.54 4.30
N LEU A 39 6.84 1.54 4.45
CA LEU A 39 5.50 1.52 3.85
C LEU A 39 5.55 1.42 2.32
N VAL A 40 6.46 2.16 1.68
CA VAL A 40 6.61 2.14 0.22
C VAL A 40 7.06 0.75 -0.26
N GLY A 41 8.04 0.15 0.41
CA GLY A 41 8.49 -1.22 0.12
C GLY A 41 7.37 -2.25 0.32
N ARG A 42 6.60 -2.13 1.41
CA ARG A 42 5.44 -2.99 1.69
C ARG A 42 4.34 -2.85 0.64
N LEU A 43 4.01 -1.63 0.21
CA LEU A 43 3.03 -1.38 -0.85
C LEU A 43 3.48 -1.97 -2.18
N LEU A 44 4.74 -1.73 -2.57
CA LEU A 44 5.32 -2.28 -3.80
C LEU A 44 5.29 -3.81 -3.78
N HIS A 45 5.64 -4.42 -2.66
CA HIS A 45 5.60 -5.87 -2.48
C HIS A 45 4.16 -6.39 -2.56
N ALA A 46 3.27 -5.88 -1.71
CA ALA A 46 1.85 -6.27 -1.67
C ALA A 46 1.16 -6.13 -3.04
N CYS A 47 1.46 -5.06 -3.76
CA CYS A 47 0.82 -4.76 -5.05
C CYS A 47 1.59 -5.32 -6.26
N ARG A 48 2.70 -6.04 -6.05
CA ARG A 48 3.61 -6.53 -7.11
C ARG A 48 4.04 -5.41 -8.08
N GLY A 49 4.31 -4.22 -7.56
CA GLY A 49 4.69 -3.05 -8.35
C GLY A 49 3.59 -2.49 -9.26
N ARG A 50 2.36 -3.03 -9.23
CA ARG A 50 1.27 -2.58 -10.12
C ARG A 50 0.73 -1.25 -9.63
N PHE A 51 1.09 -0.17 -10.32
CA PHE A 51 0.71 1.20 -9.95
C PHE A 51 -0.78 1.38 -9.63
N GLY A 52 -1.68 0.87 -10.47
CA GLY A 52 -3.14 0.97 -10.22
C GLY A 52 -3.55 0.35 -8.89
N LEU A 53 -3.03 -0.84 -8.58
CA LEU A 53 -3.32 -1.56 -7.33
C LEU A 53 -2.74 -0.85 -6.11
N ILE A 54 -1.57 -0.21 -6.25
CA ILE A 54 -0.99 0.63 -5.18
C ILE A 54 -1.94 1.78 -4.85
N ILE A 55 -2.47 2.46 -5.87
CA ILE A 55 -3.37 3.60 -5.68
C ILE A 55 -4.70 3.15 -5.05
N GLU A 56 -5.28 2.05 -5.54
CA GLU A 56 -6.50 1.47 -4.98
C GLU A 56 -6.31 1.11 -3.49
N THR A 57 -5.26 0.38 -3.15
CA THR A 57 -4.95 -0.01 -1.77
C THR A 57 -4.78 1.19 -0.84
N VAL A 58 -4.16 2.27 -1.33
CA VAL A 58 -3.97 3.51 -0.54
C VAL A 58 -5.28 4.24 -0.32
N ILE A 59 -6.14 4.31 -1.34
CA ILE A 59 -7.46 4.94 -1.23
C ILE A 59 -8.32 4.14 -0.24
N ASP A 60 -8.39 2.82 -0.37
CA ASP A 60 -9.12 1.94 0.55
C ASP A 60 -8.65 2.16 2.00
N ALA A 61 -7.34 2.26 2.23
CA ALA A 61 -6.80 2.47 3.57
C ALA A 61 -7.16 3.85 4.13
N ILE A 62 -7.19 4.88 3.27
CA ILE A 62 -7.65 6.23 3.63
C ILE A 62 -9.14 6.21 3.98
N GLU A 63 -9.97 5.49 3.22
CA GLU A 63 -11.40 5.34 3.51
C GLU A 63 -11.61 4.72 4.90
N VAL A 64 -10.90 3.62 5.21
CA VAL A 64 -10.93 3.00 6.55
C VAL A 64 -10.51 3.98 7.65
N ALA A 65 -9.45 4.77 7.43
CA ALA A 65 -9.00 5.77 8.40
C ALA A 65 -10.05 6.87 8.64
N LEU A 66 -10.69 7.35 7.57
CA LEU A 66 -11.72 8.39 7.67
C LEU A 66 -12.99 7.88 8.34
N ASP A 67 -13.41 6.65 8.02
CA ASP A 67 -14.61 6.03 8.60
C ASP A 67 -14.46 5.77 10.10
N THR A 68 -13.23 5.55 10.58
CA THR A 68 -12.92 5.39 12.01
C THR A 68 -12.64 6.72 12.72
N GLY A 69 -12.65 7.85 12.00
CA GLY A 69 -12.36 9.17 12.56
C GLY A 69 -10.89 9.38 12.92
N ALA A 70 -9.97 8.62 12.32
CA ALA A 70 -8.54 8.75 12.55
C ALA A 70 -8.00 10.06 11.96
N THR A 71 -6.95 10.60 12.59
CA THR A 71 -6.25 11.82 12.13
C THR A 71 -5.00 11.52 11.29
N SER A 72 -4.59 10.25 11.22
CA SER A 72 -3.42 9.79 10.46
C SER A 72 -3.68 8.42 9.85
N LEU A 73 -3.00 8.11 8.74
CA LEU A 73 -3.01 6.77 8.18
C LEU A 73 -1.91 5.93 8.82
N THR A 74 -2.30 4.87 9.54
CA THR A 74 -1.37 3.94 10.18
C THR A 74 -1.31 2.62 9.41
N SER A 75 -0.31 1.79 9.75
CA SER A 75 -0.21 0.43 9.22
C SER A 75 -1.44 -0.42 9.53
N GLU A 76 -2.20 -0.13 10.59
CA GLU A 76 -3.39 -0.89 10.98
C GLU A 76 -4.49 -0.81 9.92
N HIS A 77 -4.69 0.36 9.30
CA HIS A 77 -5.65 0.51 8.20
C HIS A 77 -5.24 -0.31 6.97
N PHE A 78 -3.94 -0.37 6.67
CA PHE A 78 -3.44 -1.24 5.60
C PHE A 78 -3.56 -2.73 5.95
N VAL A 79 -3.38 -3.10 7.22
CA VAL A 79 -3.59 -4.48 7.69
C VAL A 79 -5.03 -4.91 7.45
N GLU A 80 -6.00 -4.05 7.77
CA GLU A 80 -7.42 -4.30 7.57
C GLU A 80 -7.76 -4.46 6.08
N VAL A 81 -7.40 -3.48 5.25
CA VAL A 81 -7.64 -3.52 3.80
C VAL A 81 -7.02 -4.76 3.16
N PHE A 82 -5.75 -5.01 3.45
CA PHE A 82 -5.04 -6.15 2.85
C PHE A 82 -5.63 -7.50 3.30
N GLY A 83 -6.02 -7.60 4.58
CA GLY A 83 -6.70 -8.77 5.10
C GLY A 83 -8.05 -9.02 4.41
N ALA A 84 -8.83 -7.97 4.18
CA ALA A 84 -10.10 -8.05 3.48
C ALA A 84 -9.94 -8.46 2.00
N GLN A 85 -8.95 -7.90 1.29
CA GLN A 85 -8.71 -8.18 -0.12
C GLN A 85 -8.14 -9.57 -0.41
N THR A 86 -7.35 -10.13 0.53
CA THR A 86 -6.59 -11.37 0.30
C THR A 86 -7.04 -12.56 1.14
N ALA A 87 -7.89 -12.34 2.16
CA ALA A 87 -8.25 -13.32 3.18
C ALA A 87 -7.03 -14.00 3.83
N CYS A 88 -5.88 -13.32 3.90
CA CYS A 88 -4.66 -13.87 4.47
C CYS A 88 -4.72 -13.93 6.01
N ASP A 89 -4.02 -14.91 6.61
CA ASP A 89 -3.76 -14.89 8.04
C ASP A 89 -2.87 -13.68 8.43
N LEU A 90 -3.02 -13.19 9.66
CA LEU A 90 -2.20 -12.08 10.19
C LEU A 90 -0.69 -12.31 10.05
N SER A 91 -0.23 -13.56 10.12
CA SER A 91 1.19 -13.91 9.95
C SER A 91 1.72 -13.67 8.53
N GLN A 92 0.84 -13.62 7.54
CA GLN A 92 1.11 -13.37 6.12
C GLN A 92 0.72 -11.96 5.70
N ASN A 93 0.18 -11.14 6.61
CA ASN A 93 -0.19 -9.78 6.28
C ASN A 93 1.06 -8.91 6.11
N VAL A 94 1.28 -8.43 4.88
CA VAL A 94 2.48 -7.67 4.48
C VAL A 94 2.62 -6.36 5.27
N PHE A 95 1.54 -5.84 5.87
CA PHE A 95 1.57 -4.61 6.67
C PHE A 95 1.75 -4.85 8.17
N LEU A 96 1.69 -6.11 8.61
CA LEU A 96 1.86 -6.49 10.02
C LEU A 96 3.17 -7.25 10.29
N THR A 97 3.55 -8.18 9.40
CA THR A 97 4.67 -9.08 9.65
C THR A 97 6.02 -8.39 9.48
N ASN A 98 7.00 -8.70 10.34
CA ASN A 98 8.36 -8.19 10.23
C ASN A 98 9.11 -8.76 9.01
N ARG A 99 8.73 -9.96 8.55
CA ARG A 99 9.33 -10.63 7.38
C ARG A 99 8.50 -10.39 6.13
N TRP A 100 7.97 -9.19 5.96
CA TRP A 100 7.03 -8.83 4.91
C TRP A 100 7.54 -9.15 3.50
N SER A 101 8.84 -8.94 3.24
CA SER A 101 9.49 -9.21 1.96
C SER A 101 9.57 -10.70 1.59
N HIS A 102 9.34 -11.61 2.55
CA HIS A 102 9.30 -13.05 2.32
C HIS A 102 7.89 -13.59 2.09
N VAL A 103 6.85 -12.76 2.22
CA VAL A 103 5.48 -13.17 1.93
C VAL A 103 5.35 -13.43 0.43
N ASP A 104 4.89 -14.63 0.07
CA ASP A 104 4.72 -15.02 -1.32
C ASP A 104 3.41 -14.46 -1.87
N MET A 105 3.54 -13.39 -2.67
CA MET A 105 2.41 -12.68 -3.26
C MET A 105 1.77 -13.40 -4.45
N GLU A 106 2.36 -14.49 -4.96
CA GLU A 106 1.72 -15.33 -5.98
C GLU A 106 0.69 -16.29 -5.36
N ARG A 107 0.86 -16.60 -4.07
CA ARG A 107 -0.04 -17.48 -3.32
C ARG A 107 -1.24 -16.76 -2.71
N LEU A 108 -1.19 -15.43 -2.63
CA LEU A 108 -2.30 -14.61 -2.16
C LEU A 108 -3.13 -14.14 -3.36
N ALA A 109 -4.37 -14.62 -3.44
CA ALA A 109 -5.33 -14.15 -4.42
C ALA A 109 -5.87 -12.78 -3.98
N PHE A 110 -5.92 -11.82 -4.91
CA PHE A 110 -6.80 -10.67 -4.78
C PHE A 110 -8.16 -11.15 -5.30
N GLY A 111 -9.22 -10.96 -4.52
CA GLY A 111 -10.59 -11.35 -4.88
C GLY A 111 -11.02 -10.88 -6.28
#